data_AF-A0ABD1BEA4-F1
#
_entry.id   AF-A0ABD1BEA4-F1
#
_cell.length_a   1.000
_cell.length_b   1.000
_cell.length_c   1.000
_cell.angle_alpha   90.00
_cell.angle_beta   90.00
_cell.angle_gamma   90.00
#
_symmetry.space_group_name_H-M   'P 1'
#
loop_
_entity.id
_entity.type
_entity.pdbx_description
1 polymer ?
#
loop_
_entity_poly.entity_id
_entity_poly.type
_entity_poly.pdbx_seq_one_letter_code
_entity_poly.pdbx_strand_id
1 'polypeptide(L)'
;MDSDSVLPLSESFQLPLIDLSDQTLKPGSSKWDEVKTHVRKALEDYGCFEASYDNVSTELKKSVFEAMEELFELPIQTKQRNVSSKPYHGYLCHNLYQSLGIDDATVLEKVNDFTQQLWADQGNKTISETIHRFSEQLWELDMMVRRMIMESFGLEKYIDEHLNSTNYLLRLMKYTSPPDDDDDDGLEETKFGLRAHTDKNILTILHQFQVDGLEVKTKDEKWIKVKPSQDSFLVMVGDSLGAFLNGRLSSPYHRVMMMGKKTRYSTALFSVPKTGVIVDSPEELIDEEHPRIFKPYQYDDFLQFFQTEAGRRAQSPFHAFAALSNTPL
;
A
#
# COMPACT_ATOMS: atom_id res chain seq x y z
N MET A 1 46.86 -22.05 -8.28
CA MET A 1 45.78 -23.02 -8.54
C MET A 1 44.60 -22.51 -7.75
N ASP A 2 43.81 -21.71 -8.46
CA ASP A 2 42.62 -21.04 -7.98
C ASP A 2 41.54 -22.05 -7.62
N SER A 3 40.85 -21.81 -6.49
CA SER A 3 39.42 -22.12 -6.40
C SER A 3 38.80 -21.27 -5.28
N ASP A 4 38.86 -19.96 -5.43
CA ASP A 4 37.82 -19.10 -4.86
C ASP A 4 36.54 -19.35 -5.65
N SER A 5 35.75 -20.31 -5.18
CA SER A 5 34.40 -20.52 -5.68
C SER A 5 33.55 -19.34 -5.25
N VAL A 6 33.52 -18.31 -6.10
CA VAL A 6 32.47 -17.29 -6.09
C VAL A 6 31.15 -18.03 -6.18
N LEU A 7 30.42 -18.06 -5.06
CA LEU A 7 29.04 -18.52 -5.04
C LEU A 7 28.28 -17.73 -6.11
N PRO A 8 27.51 -18.38 -6.99
CA PRO A 8 26.80 -17.68 -8.05
C PRO A 8 25.87 -16.64 -7.40
N LEU A 9 25.93 -15.41 -7.92
CA LEU A 9 24.96 -14.34 -7.65
C LEU A 9 23.57 -14.97 -7.73
N SER A 10 22.85 -15.01 -6.60
CA SER A 10 21.53 -15.61 -6.51
C SER A 10 20.63 -15.01 -7.59
N GLU A 11 19.88 -15.86 -8.31
CA GLU A 11 18.82 -15.44 -9.21
C GLU A 11 18.02 -14.30 -8.57
N SER A 12 17.83 -13.20 -9.31
CA SER A 12 17.07 -12.06 -8.82
C SER A 12 15.65 -12.52 -8.52
N PHE A 13 15.33 -12.70 -7.24
CA PHE A 13 13.99 -13.06 -6.82
C PHE A 13 13.02 -11.97 -7.27
N GLN A 14 12.00 -12.35 -8.05
CA GLN A 14 10.95 -11.44 -8.55
C GLN A 14 9.60 -11.87 -7.97
N LEU A 15 8.77 -10.88 -7.63
CA LEU A 15 7.40 -11.14 -7.21
C LEU A 15 6.60 -11.74 -8.38
N PRO A 16 5.56 -12.54 -8.10
CA PRO A 16 4.65 -13.00 -9.14
C PRO A 16 4.04 -11.82 -9.91
N LEU A 17 4.12 -11.85 -11.23
CA LEU A 17 3.43 -10.92 -12.11
C LEU A 17 2.10 -11.55 -12.55
N ILE A 18 1.00 -10.87 -12.25
CA ILE A 18 -0.37 -11.32 -12.57
C ILE A 18 -0.99 -10.32 -13.55
N ASP A 19 -1.46 -10.83 -14.68
CA ASP A 19 -2.17 -10.02 -15.68
C ASP A 19 -3.64 -9.85 -15.31
N LEU A 20 -4.03 -8.60 -15.05
CA LEU A 20 -5.40 -8.18 -14.72
C LEU A 20 -6.01 -7.28 -15.82
N SER A 21 -5.37 -7.22 -17.00
CA SER A 21 -5.78 -6.41 -18.14
C SER A 21 -6.68 -7.16 -19.14
N ASP A 22 -6.80 -8.48 -18.99
CA ASP A 22 -7.55 -9.32 -19.92
C ASP A 22 -9.06 -9.00 -19.88
N GLN A 23 -9.63 -8.53 -21.00
CA GLN A 23 -11.05 -8.18 -21.10
C GLN A 23 -12.01 -9.37 -20.92
N THR A 24 -11.50 -10.60 -21.01
CA THR A 24 -12.26 -11.84 -20.74
C THR A 24 -12.29 -12.19 -19.26
N LEU A 25 -11.50 -11.50 -18.42
CA LEU A 25 -11.43 -11.67 -16.97
C LEU A 25 -12.69 -11.15 -16.30
N LYS A 26 -13.74 -11.98 -16.31
CA LYS A 26 -15.06 -11.66 -15.74
C LYS A 26 -15.42 -12.61 -14.61
N PRO A 27 -16.03 -12.13 -13.50
CA PRO A 27 -16.51 -13.00 -12.43
C PRO A 27 -17.32 -14.18 -12.96
N GLY A 28 -16.97 -15.39 -12.49
CA GLY A 28 -17.59 -16.65 -12.91
C GLY A 28 -17.08 -17.26 -14.22
N SER A 29 -16.11 -16.64 -14.90
CA SER A 29 -15.41 -17.25 -16.05
C SER A 29 -14.30 -18.19 -15.58
N SER A 30 -13.93 -19.16 -16.42
CA SER A 30 -12.79 -20.07 -16.12
C SER A 30 -11.48 -19.31 -15.96
N LYS A 31 -11.30 -18.22 -16.70
CA LYS A 31 -10.11 -17.37 -16.61
C LYS A 31 -10.05 -16.64 -15.27
N TRP A 32 -11.20 -16.16 -14.80
CA TRP A 32 -11.33 -15.55 -13.48
C TRP A 32 -10.95 -16.52 -12.36
N ASP A 33 -11.41 -17.76 -12.42
CA ASP A 33 -11.04 -18.77 -11.42
C ASP A 33 -9.54 -19.08 -11.42
N GLU A 34 -8.92 -19.20 -12.60
CA GLU A 34 -7.47 -19.38 -12.75
C GLU A 34 -6.68 -18.22 -12.11
N VAL A 35 -7.01 -16.98 -12.49
CA VAL A 35 -6.32 -15.78 -12.00
C VAL A 35 -6.57 -15.58 -10.51
N LYS A 36 -7.79 -15.83 -10.03
CA LYS A 36 -8.14 -15.81 -8.60
C LYS A 36 -7.27 -16.76 -7.79
N THR A 37 -7.02 -17.98 -8.28
CA THR A 37 -6.10 -18.92 -7.63
C THR A 37 -4.66 -18.39 -7.58
N HIS A 38 -4.17 -17.78 -8.67
CA HIS A 38 -2.83 -17.17 -8.67
C HIS A 38 -2.73 -15.97 -7.73
N VAL A 39 -3.75 -15.11 -7.67
CA VAL A 39 -3.83 -13.99 -6.73
C VAL A 39 -3.76 -14.50 -5.30
N ARG A 40 -4.62 -15.46 -4.94
CA ARG A 40 -4.60 -16.06 -3.60
C ARG A 40 -3.23 -16.63 -3.27
N LYS A 41 -2.64 -17.41 -4.16
CA LYS A 41 -1.34 -18.05 -3.94
C LYS A 41 -0.22 -17.04 -3.74
N ALA A 42 -0.16 -15.98 -4.56
CA ALA A 42 0.85 -14.95 -4.43
C ALA A 42 0.73 -14.17 -3.12
N LEU A 43 -0.50 -13.87 -2.70
CA LEU A 43 -0.76 -13.21 -1.41
C LEU A 43 -0.46 -14.12 -0.22
N GLU A 44 -0.77 -15.42 -0.31
CA GLU A 44 -0.41 -16.39 0.73
C GLU A 44 1.11 -16.52 0.85
N ASP A 45 1.87 -16.55 -0.25
CA ASP A 45 3.31 -16.76 -0.22
C ASP A 45 4.11 -15.49 0.14
N TYR A 46 3.69 -14.34 -0.39
CA TYR A 46 4.48 -13.10 -0.34
C TYR A 46 3.77 -11.91 0.32
N GLY A 47 2.47 -12.02 0.59
CA GLY A 47 1.64 -10.89 1.05
C GLY A 47 1.43 -9.82 -0.02
N CYS A 48 1.97 -10.00 -1.23
CA CYS A 48 1.92 -9.04 -2.33
C CYS A 48 2.21 -9.69 -3.69
N PHE A 49 1.89 -8.98 -4.77
CA PHE A 49 2.24 -9.36 -6.15
C PHE A 49 2.28 -8.14 -7.06
N GLU A 50 2.96 -8.27 -8.21
CA GLU A 50 2.95 -7.27 -9.27
C GLU A 50 1.75 -7.52 -10.19
N ALA A 51 0.97 -6.48 -10.48
CA ALA A 51 -0.21 -6.51 -11.31
C ALA A 51 0.04 -5.75 -12.61
N SER A 52 -0.14 -6.42 -13.76
CA SER A 52 -0.26 -5.74 -15.05
C SER A 52 -1.70 -5.26 -15.22
N TYR A 53 -1.90 -3.95 -15.40
CA TYR A 53 -3.22 -3.33 -15.48
C TYR A 53 -3.20 -2.13 -16.46
N ASP A 54 -3.72 -2.35 -17.67
CA ASP A 54 -3.61 -1.43 -18.81
C ASP A 54 -4.69 -0.33 -18.86
N ASN A 55 -5.74 -0.45 -18.04
CA ASN A 55 -6.77 0.58 -17.88
C ASN A 55 -6.20 1.95 -17.45
N VAL A 56 -5.04 1.97 -16.80
CA VAL A 56 -4.32 3.21 -16.47
C VAL A 56 -3.35 3.58 -17.59
N SER A 57 -3.79 4.48 -18.48
CA SER A 57 -2.98 4.89 -19.63
C SER A 57 -1.65 5.55 -19.24
N THR A 58 -0.65 5.41 -20.11
CA THR A 58 0.66 6.04 -19.93
C THR A 58 0.57 7.55 -19.85
N GLU A 59 -0.35 8.18 -20.59
CA GLU A 59 -0.62 9.62 -20.53
C GLU A 59 -1.15 10.02 -19.15
N LEU A 60 -2.08 9.25 -18.57
CA LEU A 60 -2.60 9.52 -17.23
C LEU A 60 -1.49 9.41 -16.18
N LYS A 61 -0.67 8.35 -16.23
CA LYS A 61 0.49 8.20 -15.32
C LYS A 61 1.46 9.38 -15.44
N LYS A 62 1.72 9.84 -16.67
CA LYS A 62 2.56 11.02 -16.92
C LYS A 62 1.94 12.29 -16.33
N SER A 63 0.65 12.54 -16.54
CA SER A 63 -0.03 13.71 -15.95
C SER A 63 -0.04 13.68 -14.43
N VAL A 64 -0.19 12.49 -13.82
CA VAL A 64 -0.07 12.34 -12.35
C VAL A 64 1.34 12.68 -11.88
N PHE A 65 2.37 12.20 -12.59
CA PHE A 65 3.76 12.54 -12.28
C PHE A 65 4.02 14.04 -12.34
N GLU A 66 3.59 14.72 -13.41
CA GLU A 66 3.70 16.18 -13.57
C GLU A 66 2.94 16.93 -12.46
N ALA A 67 1.74 16.47 -12.11
CA ALA A 67 0.97 17.03 -10.99
C ALA A 67 1.69 16.85 -9.64
N MET A 68 2.34 15.70 -9.42
CA MET A 68 3.14 15.47 -8.22
C MET A 68 4.36 16.40 -8.17
N GLU A 69 5.05 16.63 -9.28
CA GLU A 69 6.14 17.61 -9.35
C GLU A 69 5.64 18.99 -8.91
N GLU A 70 4.53 19.47 -9.49
CA GLU A 70 3.95 20.77 -9.11
C GLU A 70 3.56 20.83 -7.63
N LEU A 71 2.86 19.80 -7.12
CA LEU A 71 2.44 19.71 -5.72
C LEU A 71 3.63 19.74 -4.75
N PHE A 72 4.72 19.04 -5.07
CA PHE A 72 5.87 18.95 -4.17
C PHE A 72 6.83 20.14 -4.28
N GLU A 73 6.77 20.93 -5.34
CA GLU A 73 7.46 22.22 -5.48
C GLU A 73 6.74 23.37 -4.75
N LEU A 74 5.49 23.19 -4.31
CA LEU A 74 4.83 24.16 -3.45
C LEU A 74 5.63 24.43 -2.15
N PRO A 75 5.58 25.67 -1.61
CA PRO A 75 6.20 25.98 -0.33
C PRO A 75 5.77 25.03 0.78
N ILE A 76 6.67 24.73 1.72
CA ILE A 76 6.38 23.82 2.83
C ILE A 76 5.16 24.29 3.65
N GLN A 77 5.00 25.60 3.85
CA GLN A 77 3.86 26.19 4.55
C GLN A 77 2.54 25.95 3.84
N THR A 78 2.57 25.85 2.51
CA THR A 78 1.39 25.50 1.70
C THR A 78 1.06 24.03 1.87
N LYS A 79 2.05 23.14 1.72
CA LYS A 79 1.87 21.68 1.90
C LYS A 79 1.37 21.33 3.31
N GLN A 80 1.84 22.04 4.34
CA GLN A 80 1.37 21.90 5.72
C GLN A 80 -0.11 22.24 5.95
N ARG A 81 -0.81 22.84 4.96
CA ARG A 81 -2.26 23.06 5.02
C ARG A 81 -3.05 21.79 4.73
N ASN A 82 -2.45 20.77 4.10
CA ASN A 82 -3.07 19.46 3.98
C ASN A 82 -3.09 18.78 5.35
N VAL A 83 -4.17 18.99 6.09
CA VAL A 83 -4.37 18.47 7.45
C VAL A 83 -5.56 17.53 7.47
N SER A 84 -5.51 16.54 8.37
CA SER A 84 -6.63 15.64 8.63
C SER A 84 -6.72 15.42 10.14
N SER A 85 -7.94 15.22 10.65
CA SER A 85 -8.16 14.77 12.03
C SER A 85 -7.76 13.31 12.22
N LYS A 86 -7.65 12.54 11.12
CA LYS A 86 -7.21 11.15 11.14
C LYS A 86 -5.68 11.06 11.13
N PRO A 87 -5.08 10.25 12.02
CA PRO A 87 -3.66 9.93 11.99
C PRO A 87 -3.14 9.60 10.60
N TYR A 88 -2.05 10.24 10.16
CA TYR A 88 -1.33 9.93 8.91
C TYR A 88 -2.06 10.26 7.59
N HIS A 89 -3.25 10.87 7.61
CA HIS A 89 -4.05 11.17 6.41
C HIS A 89 -3.73 12.54 5.76
N GLY A 90 -3.00 13.43 6.44
CA GLY A 90 -2.55 14.72 5.89
C GLY A 90 -1.10 14.71 5.41
N TYR A 91 -0.50 15.90 5.37
CA TYR A 91 0.90 16.10 5.02
C TYR A 91 1.82 15.47 6.06
N LEU A 92 2.73 14.61 5.60
CA LEU A 92 3.79 14.04 6.41
C LEU A 92 5.14 14.44 5.86
N CYS A 93 6.09 14.72 6.75
CA CYS A 93 7.47 15.01 6.42
C CYS A 93 8.39 14.36 7.45
N HIS A 94 9.30 13.50 7.01
CA HIS A 94 10.29 12.87 7.86
C HIS A 94 11.56 12.57 7.07
N ASN A 95 12.70 13.16 7.47
CA ASN A 95 13.98 13.04 6.78
C ASN A 95 13.85 13.29 5.27
N LEU A 96 14.03 12.24 4.47
CA LEU A 96 13.98 12.27 3.01
C LEU A 96 12.56 12.18 2.43
N TYR A 97 11.57 11.84 3.25
CA TYR A 97 10.20 11.55 2.83
C TYR A 97 9.27 12.73 3.05
N GLN A 98 8.52 13.05 2.00
CA GLN A 98 7.35 13.93 2.05
C GLN A 98 6.16 13.20 1.44
N SER A 99 4.98 13.41 2.01
CA SER A 99 3.74 12.89 1.43
C SER A 99 2.56 13.80 1.68
N LEU A 100 1.66 13.87 0.70
CA LEU A 100 0.35 14.48 0.78
C LEU A 100 -0.71 13.38 0.75
N GLY A 101 -1.75 13.52 1.58
CA GLY A 101 -2.86 12.57 1.67
C GLY A 101 -4.18 13.21 1.23
N ILE A 102 -4.98 12.43 0.49
CA ILE A 102 -6.27 12.84 -0.05
C ILE A 102 -7.29 11.79 0.37
N ASP A 103 -8.10 12.14 1.36
CA ASP A 103 -9.21 11.32 1.82
C ASP A 103 -10.29 11.23 0.74
N ASP A 104 -10.77 10.01 0.50
CA ASP A 104 -11.81 9.67 -0.47
C ASP A 104 -11.53 10.24 -1.87
N ALA A 105 -10.29 10.04 -2.36
CA ALA A 105 -9.81 10.56 -3.64
C ALA A 105 -10.59 10.05 -4.88
N THR A 106 -11.45 9.05 -4.71
CA THR A 106 -12.43 8.56 -5.71
C THR A 106 -13.68 9.45 -5.79
N VAL A 107 -13.75 10.53 -5.00
CA VAL A 107 -14.83 11.52 -5.01
C VAL A 107 -14.23 12.86 -5.42
N LEU A 108 -14.58 13.36 -6.62
CA LEU A 108 -13.98 14.58 -7.19
C LEU A 108 -14.08 15.80 -6.27
N GLU A 109 -15.19 15.95 -5.54
CA GLU A 109 -15.36 17.03 -4.55
C GLU A 109 -14.26 17.00 -3.47
N LYS A 110 -13.87 15.82 -2.99
CA LYS A 110 -12.82 15.67 -1.98
C LYS A 110 -11.43 16.02 -2.51
N VAL A 111 -11.17 15.71 -3.79
CA VAL A 111 -9.93 16.12 -4.45
C VAL A 111 -9.92 17.65 -4.67
N ASN A 112 -11.08 18.25 -4.97
CA ASN A 112 -11.21 19.71 -5.05
C ASN A 112 -10.97 20.38 -3.68
N ASP A 113 -11.53 19.85 -2.60
CA ASP A 113 -11.28 20.33 -1.24
C ASP A 113 -9.77 20.30 -0.92
N PHE A 114 -9.09 19.21 -1.30
CA PHE A 114 -7.64 19.09 -1.16
C PHE A 114 -6.87 20.16 -1.94
N THR A 115 -7.19 20.38 -3.23
CA THR A 115 -6.46 21.39 -4.00
C THR A 115 -6.79 22.82 -3.55
N GLN A 116 -8.00 23.09 -3.05
CA GLN A 116 -8.37 24.38 -2.45
C GLN A 116 -7.58 24.69 -1.17
N GLN A 117 -7.24 23.68 -0.35
CA GLN A 117 -6.37 23.87 0.82
C GLN A 117 -4.96 24.37 0.42
N LEU A 118 -4.47 23.95 -0.75
CA LEU A 118 -3.12 24.27 -1.25
C LEU A 118 -3.10 25.57 -2.08
N TRP A 119 -4.00 25.70 -3.06
CA TRP A 119 -4.15 26.88 -3.90
C TRP A 119 -5.41 27.65 -3.48
N ALA A 120 -5.20 28.64 -2.59
CA ALA A 120 -6.24 29.47 -1.97
C ALA A 120 -7.44 29.73 -2.89
N ASP A 121 -8.64 29.32 -2.43
CA ASP A 121 -10.01 29.42 -2.98
C ASP A 121 -10.25 29.13 -4.48
N GLN A 122 -9.22 29.09 -5.32
CA GLN A 122 -9.30 28.79 -6.75
C GLN A 122 -9.08 27.29 -7.02
N GLY A 123 -8.37 26.59 -6.11
CA GLY A 123 -7.95 25.21 -6.28
C GLY A 123 -7.09 25.01 -7.53
N ASN A 124 -6.92 23.75 -7.94
CA ASN A 124 -6.30 23.42 -9.22
C ASN A 124 -7.13 22.31 -9.88
N LYS A 125 -8.07 22.71 -10.75
CA LYS A 125 -9.03 21.78 -11.39
C LYS A 125 -8.34 20.70 -12.21
N THR A 126 -7.26 21.05 -12.92
CA THR A 126 -6.53 20.10 -13.77
C THR A 126 -5.84 19.03 -12.93
N ILE A 127 -5.21 19.41 -11.81
CA ILE A 127 -4.67 18.44 -10.85
C ILE A 127 -5.81 17.63 -10.22
N SER A 128 -6.92 18.27 -9.82
CA SER A 128 -8.06 17.57 -9.24
C SER A 128 -8.62 16.48 -10.16
N GLU A 129 -8.92 16.82 -11.42
CA GLU A 129 -9.47 15.88 -12.40
C GLU A 129 -8.47 14.76 -12.72
N THR A 130 -7.18 15.08 -12.81
CA THR A 130 -6.11 14.10 -13.06
C THR A 130 -6.00 13.09 -11.91
N ILE A 131 -5.93 13.58 -10.67
CA ILE A 131 -5.79 12.75 -9.48
C ILE A 131 -7.06 11.92 -9.23
N HIS A 132 -8.25 12.51 -9.45
CA HIS A 132 -9.52 11.80 -9.34
C HIS A 132 -9.58 10.64 -10.34
N ARG A 133 -9.35 10.93 -11.63
CA ARG A 133 -9.39 9.90 -12.68
C ARG A 133 -8.39 8.77 -12.41
N PHE A 134 -7.19 9.11 -11.95
CA PHE A 134 -6.21 8.10 -11.52
C PHE A 134 -6.73 7.26 -10.35
N SER A 135 -7.28 7.91 -9.32
CA SER A 135 -7.82 7.22 -8.14
C SER A 135 -8.98 6.28 -8.48
N GLU A 136 -9.86 6.65 -9.41
CA GLU A 136 -10.94 5.80 -9.90
C GLU A 136 -10.41 4.51 -10.54
N GLN A 137 -9.36 4.59 -11.36
CA GLN A 137 -8.78 3.39 -11.98
C GLN A 137 -8.10 2.46 -10.96
N LEU A 138 -7.41 3.04 -9.98
CA LEU A 138 -6.79 2.26 -8.89
C LEU A 138 -7.87 1.63 -7.99
N TRP A 139 -9.00 2.30 -7.82
CA TRP A 139 -10.16 1.79 -7.11
C TRP A 139 -10.81 0.60 -7.81
N GLU A 140 -10.97 0.65 -9.14
CA GLU A 140 -11.46 -0.49 -9.93
C GLU A 140 -10.54 -1.71 -9.77
N LEU A 141 -9.22 -1.51 -9.79
CA LEU A 141 -8.23 -2.55 -9.55
C LEU A 141 -8.35 -3.13 -8.12
N ASP A 142 -8.46 -2.29 -7.09
CA ASP A 142 -8.68 -2.72 -5.70
C ASP A 142 -9.97 -3.57 -5.58
N MET A 143 -11.08 -3.13 -6.18
CA MET A 143 -12.34 -3.88 -6.15
C MET A 143 -12.21 -5.24 -6.83
N MET A 144 -11.54 -5.29 -7.98
CA MET A 144 -11.31 -6.54 -8.72
C MET A 144 -10.51 -7.53 -7.87
N VAL A 145 -9.39 -7.09 -7.30
CA VAL A 145 -8.53 -7.95 -6.47
C VAL A 145 -9.24 -8.36 -5.19
N ARG A 146 -9.90 -7.45 -4.48
CA ARG A 146 -10.63 -7.81 -3.25
C ARG A 146 -11.77 -8.79 -3.52
N ARG A 147 -12.47 -8.67 -4.65
CA ARG A 147 -13.46 -9.67 -5.07
C ARG A 147 -12.81 -11.05 -5.25
N MET A 148 -11.69 -11.13 -5.97
CA MET A 148 -10.95 -12.39 -6.13
C MET A 148 -10.54 -12.97 -4.77
N ILE A 149 -10.01 -12.14 -3.86
CA ILE A 149 -9.62 -12.58 -2.51
C ILE A 149 -10.83 -13.17 -1.79
N MET A 150 -11.95 -12.43 -1.68
CA MET A 150 -13.14 -12.90 -0.97
C MET A 150 -13.69 -14.21 -1.54
N GLU A 151 -13.85 -14.31 -2.86
CA GLU A 151 -14.30 -15.54 -3.51
C GLU A 151 -13.32 -16.71 -3.30
N SER A 152 -12.01 -16.43 -3.28
CA SER A 152 -11.01 -17.48 -3.11
C SER A 152 -11.07 -18.11 -1.71
N PHE A 153 -11.63 -17.41 -0.72
CA PHE A 153 -11.88 -17.89 0.63
C PHE A 153 -13.34 -18.32 0.88
N GLY A 154 -14.19 -18.36 -0.15
CA GLY A 154 -15.60 -18.74 -0.01
C GLY A 154 -16.46 -17.72 0.74
N LEU A 155 -16.09 -16.43 0.62
CA LEU A 155 -16.73 -15.30 1.33
C LEU A 155 -17.60 -14.45 0.40
N GLU A 156 -18.20 -15.04 -0.64
CA GLU A 156 -18.99 -14.35 -1.66
C GLU A 156 -20.07 -13.45 -1.05
N LYS A 157 -20.74 -13.94 -0.01
CA LYS A 157 -21.84 -13.23 0.65
C LYS A 157 -21.41 -11.94 1.37
N TYR A 158 -20.13 -11.77 1.66
CA TYR A 158 -19.58 -10.59 2.36
C TYR A 158 -19.04 -9.53 1.41
N ILE A 159 -18.92 -9.80 0.11
CA ILE A 159 -18.25 -8.91 -0.85
C ILE A 159 -18.87 -7.52 -0.84
N ASP A 160 -20.19 -7.41 -1.01
CA ASP A 160 -20.84 -6.11 -1.13
C ASP A 160 -20.75 -5.31 0.18
N GLU A 161 -20.90 -5.96 1.34
CA GLU A 161 -20.72 -5.34 2.65
C GLU A 161 -19.27 -4.87 2.84
N HIS A 162 -18.29 -5.71 2.51
CA HIS A 162 -16.88 -5.40 2.63
C HIS A 162 -16.46 -4.21 1.73
N LEU A 163 -16.93 -4.18 0.47
CA LEU A 163 -16.67 -3.07 -0.45
C LEU A 163 -17.36 -1.78 0.02
N ASN A 164 -18.62 -1.85 0.46
CA ASN A 164 -19.39 -0.68 0.89
C ASN A 164 -18.94 -0.12 2.25
N SER A 165 -18.26 -0.90 3.07
CA SER A 165 -17.71 -0.49 4.37
C SER A 165 -16.30 0.11 4.26
N THR A 166 -15.81 0.37 3.05
CA THR A 166 -14.47 0.86 2.75
C THR A 166 -14.45 2.32 2.28
N ASN A 167 -13.47 3.10 2.74
CA ASN A 167 -13.05 4.40 2.19
C ASN A 167 -11.68 4.28 1.52
N TYR A 168 -11.25 5.29 0.77
CA TYR A 168 -9.96 5.25 0.07
C TYR A 168 -9.10 6.46 0.40
N LEU A 169 -7.89 6.23 0.89
CA LEU A 169 -6.88 7.27 1.06
C LEU A 169 -5.88 7.16 -0.09
N LEU A 170 -5.78 8.20 -0.92
CA LEU A 170 -4.66 8.31 -1.85
C LEU A 170 -3.51 9.05 -1.17
N ARG A 171 -2.31 8.49 -1.25
CA ARG A 171 -1.08 9.19 -0.89
C ARG A 171 -0.20 9.43 -2.09
N LEU A 172 0.21 10.68 -2.23
CA LEU A 172 1.29 11.11 -3.13
C LEU A 172 2.56 11.19 -2.30
N MET A 173 3.67 10.63 -2.79
CA MET A 173 4.90 10.49 -2.02
C MET A 173 6.12 10.93 -2.83
N LYS A 174 6.99 11.72 -2.20
CA LYS A 174 8.29 12.17 -2.71
C LYS A 174 9.38 11.73 -1.74
N TYR A 175 10.45 11.18 -2.28
CA TYR A 175 11.64 10.80 -1.53
C TYR A 175 12.84 11.51 -2.16
N THR A 176 13.50 12.35 -1.38
CA THR A 176 14.73 13.03 -1.82
C THR A 176 15.95 12.16 -1.58
N SER A 177 17.02 12.43 -2.29
CA SER A 177 18.30 11.79 -2.04
C SER A 177 18.91 12.28 -0.72
N PRO A 178 19.66 11.43 0.00
CA PRO A 178 20.47 11.89 1.12
C PRO A 178 21.47 12.96 0.65
N PRO A 179 21.87 13.91 1.54
CA PRO A 179 22.91 14.88 1.24
C PRO A 179 24.21 14.20 0.78
N ASP A 180 24.96 14.86 -0.10
CA ASP A 180 26.32 14.47 -0.50
C ASP A 180 27.31 14.80 0.63
N ASP A 181 27.13 14.19 1.81
CA ASP A 181 28.18 14.24 2.84
C ASP A 181 29.12 13.05 2.62
N ASP A 182 30.37 13.36 2.27
CA ASP A 182 31.49 12.43 2.01
C ASP A 182 31.92 11.62 3.26
N ASP A 183 31.24 11.79 4.39
CA ASP A 183 31.48 11.02 5.60
C ASP A 183 30.64 9.74 5.54
N ASP A 184 31.23 8.72 4.90
CA ASP A 184 30.91 7.29 4.99
C ASP A 184 31.10 6.75 6.42
N ASP A 185 30.58 7.46 7.43
CA ASP A 185 30.42 6.96 8.79
C ASP A 185 29.13 6.11 8.86
N GLY A 186 29.01 5.14 7.94
CA GLY A 186 28.36 3.83 8.14
C GLY A 186 26.91 3.75 8.66
N LEU A 187 26.17 4.83 8.86
CA LEU A 187 24.82 4.76 9.40
C LEU A 187 23.83 4.45 8.27
N GLU A 188 23.52 3.16 8.07
CA GLU A 188 22.42 2.69 7.21
C GLU A 188 21.11 3.47 7.44
N GLU A 189 20.92 4.05 8.62
CA GLU A 189 19.76 4.88 8.97
C GLU A 189 19.55 6.10 8.05
N THR A 190 20.60 6.69 7.49
CA THR A 190 20.50 7.89 6.64
C THR A 190 19.96 7.59 5.24
N LYS A 191 19.94 6.32 4.84
CA LYS A 191 19.50 5.86 3.51
C LYS A 191 18.03 5.45 3.46
N PHE A 192 17.31 5.40 4.60
CA PHE A 192 15.88 5.09 4.58
C PHE A 192 15.06 6.29 4.07
N GLY A 193 14.45 6.09 2.91
CA GLY A 193 13.33 6.93 2.47
C GLY A 193 12.11 6.67 3.36
N LEU A 194 11.81 5.40 3.65
CA LEU A 194 10.78 5.01 4.61
C LEU A 194 11.22 3.76 5.36
N ARG A 195 11.13 3.80 6.70
CA ARG A 195 11.52 2.67 7.56
C ARG A 195 10.61 1.46 7.33
N ALA A 196 11.11 0.29 7.71
CA ALA A 196 10.35 -0.97 7.62
C ALA A 196 9.03 -0.88 8.40
N HIS A 197 7.93 -1.21 7.74
CA HIS A 197 6.58 -1.22 8.32
C HIS A 197 5.66 -2.17 7.54
N THR A 198 4.48 -2.45 8.10
CA THR A 198 3.33 -3.04 7.40
C THR A 198 2.25 -1.98 7.24
N ASP A 199 1.43 -2.09 6.20
CA ASP A 199 0.31 -1.17 5.98
C ASP A 199 -0.88 -1.52 6.88
N LYS A 200 -1.57 -0.53 7.44
CA LYS A 200 -2.62 -0.75 8.47
C LYS A 200 -4.01 -1.04 7.89
N ASN A 201 -4.16 -0.72 6.62
CA ASN A 201 -5.37 -0.73 5.82
C ASN A 201 -5.84 -2.16 5.46
N ILE A 202 -6.76 -2.27 4.51
CA ILE A 202 -7.25 -3.53 3.93
C ILE A 202 -6.31 -3.97 2.80
N LEU A 203 -6.20 -3.17 1.73
CA LEU A 203 -5.36 -3.48 0.57
C LEU A 203 -4.70 -2.21 0.03
N THR A 204 -3.44 -2.32 -0.38
CA THR A 204 -2.66 -1.22 -0.96
C THR A 204 -2.42 -1.47 -2.44
N ILE A 205 -2.74 -0.47 -3.27
CA ILE A 205 -2.34 -0.40 -4.68
C ILE A 205 -1.26 0.66 -4.84
N LEU A 206 -0.02 0.24 -5.04
CA LEU A 206 1.16 1.11 -5.13
C LEU A 206 1.64 1.22 -6.58
N HIS A 207 1.86 2.44 -7.04
CA HIS A 207 2.56 2.72 -8.31
C HIS A 207 3.88 3.43 -8.03
N GLN A 208 4.95 3.01 -8.70
CA GLN A 208 6.27 3.63 -8.62
C GLN A 208 6.61 4.24 -9.97
N PHE A 209 7.16 5.46 -9.94
CA PHE A 209 7.67 6.09 -11.14
C PHE A 209 9.15 5.72 -11.35
N GLN A 210 9.88 6.56 -12.10
CA GLN A 210 11.20 6.33 -12.70
C GLN A 210 12.34 5.78 -11.81
N VAL A 211 12.20 5.76 -10.48
CA VAL A 211 13.28 5.44 -9.53
C VAL A 211 12.87 4.29 -8.60
N ASP A 212 13.63 3.19 -8.67
CA ASP A 212 13.49 2.04 -7.77
C ASP A 212 13.85 2.40 -6.32
N GLY A 213 13.38 1.59 -5.37
CA GLY A 213 13.78 1.72 -3.97
C GLY A 213 12.97 0.90 -2.98
N LEU A 214 11.83 0.36 -3.41
CA LEU A 214 11.01 -0.50 -2.57
C LEU A 214 11.71 -1.84 -2.33
N GLU A 215 11.75 -2.24 -1.06
CA GLU A 215 12.11 -3.59 -0.66
C GLU A 215 10.98 -4.20 0.16
N VAL A 216 10.66 -5.46 -0.12
CA VAL A 216 9.67 -6.25 0.61
C VAL A 216 10.38 -7.35 1.36
N LYS A 217 9.92 -7.68 2.56
CA LYS A 217 10.47 -8.76 3.37
C LYS A 217 9.69 -10.04 3.14
N THR A 218 10.39 -11.10 2.75
CA THR A 218 9.83 -12.44 2.55
C THR A 218 9.62 -13.15 3.89
N LYS A 219 8.86 -14.24 3.87
CA LYS A 219 8.61 -15.08 5.06
C LYS A 219 9.88 -15.74 5.64
N ASP A 220 10.91 -15.93 4.82
CA ASP A 220 12.24 -16.39 5.27
C ASP A 220 13.15 -15.24 5.72
N GLU A 221 12.55 -14.09 6.07
CA GLU A 221 13.18 -12.92 6.67
C GLU A 221 14.21 -12.21 5.78
N LYS A 222 14.13 -12.40 4.47
CA LYS A 222 15.02 -11.75 3.49
C LYS A 222 14.35 -10.54 2.85
N TRP A 223 15.15 -9.50 2.58
CA TRP A 223 14.70 -8.34 1.82
C TRP A 223 14.87 -8.56 0.33
N ILE A 224 13.78 -8.45 -0.43
CA ILE A 224 13.76 -8.54 -1.88
C ILE A 224 13.53 -7.15 -2.47
N LYS A 225 14.36 -6.77 -3.45
CA LYS A 225 14.20 -5.51 -4.18
C LYS A 225 13.08 -5.68 -5.19
N VAL A 226 12.04 -4.86 -5.06
CA VAL A 226 10.92 -4.86 -6.00
C VAL A 226 11.20 -3.83 -7.07
N LYS A 227 11.24 -4.29 -8.32
CA LYS A 227 11.45 -3.45 -9.51
C LYS A 227 10.25 -3.57 -10.43
N PRO A 228 9.09 -3.02 -10.02
CA PRO A 228 7.88 -3.16 -10.80
C PRO A 228 8.08 -2.47 -12.14
N SER A 229 7.52 -3.03 -13.21
CA SER A 229 7.46 -2.33 -14.49
C SER A 229 6.78 -0.96 -14.30
N GLN A 230 7.17 0.05 -15.08
CA GLN A 230 6.51 1.36 -15.09
C GLN A 230 5.02 1.26 -15.49
N ASP A 231 4.64 0.13 -16.09
CA ASP A 231 3.28 -0.22 -16.48
C ASP A 231 2.54 -1.13 -15.51
N SER A 232 3.13 -1.44 -14.37
CA SER A 232 2.56 -2.32 -13.36
C SER A 232 2.24 -1.60 -12.05
N PHE A 233 1.45 -2.27 -11.22
CA PHE A 233 1.12 -1.86 -9.87
C PHE A 233 1.55 -2.94 -8.90
N LEU A 234 2.03 -2.55 -7.73
CA LEU A 234 2.22 -3.51 -6.65
C LEU A 234 0.95 -3.56 -5.80
N VAL A 235 0.40 -4.75 -5.62
CA VAL A 235 -0.74 -5.01 -4.75
C VAL A 235 -0.25 -5.65 -3.47
N MET A 236 -0.61 -5.10 -2.30
CA MET A 236 -0.14 -5.59 -1.00
C MET A 236 -1.29 -5.71 0.01
N VAL A 237 -1.24 -6.78 0.81
CA VAL A 237 -2.17 -7.00 1.93
C VAL A 237 -1.85 -6.01 3.06
N GLY A 238 -2.88 -5.39 3.62
CA GLY A 238 -2.79 -4.62 4.86
C GLY A 238 -3.22 -5.43 6.08
N ASP A 239 -2.81 -4.95 7.26
CA ASP A 239 -3.06 -5.58 8.56
C ASP A 239 -4.57 -5.85 8.78
N SER A 240 -5.46 -4.95 8.37
CA SER A 240 -6.91 -5.12 8.55
C SER A 240 -7.51 -6.21 7.67
N LEU A 241 -6.98 -6.47 6.48
CA LEU A 241 -7.40 -7.62 5.67
C LEU A 241 -6.87 -8.92 6.27
N GLY A 242 -5.64 -8.92 6.79
CA GLY A 242 -5.10 -10.05 7.55
C GLY A 242 -5.96 -10.39 8.77
N ALA A 243 -6.44 -9.36 9.48
CA ALA A 243 -7.39 -9.52 10.59
C ALA A 243 -8.72 -10.13 10.13
N PHE A 244 -9.33 -9.55 9.09
CA PHE A 244 -10.60 -10.01 8.52
C PHE A 244 -10.52 -11.47 8.06
N LEU A 245 -9.38 -11.88 7.49
CA LEU A 245 -9.16 -13.26 7.03
C LEU A 245 -8.59 -14.19 8.11
N ASN A 246 -8.70 -13.83 9.40
CA ASN A 246 -8.22 -14.62 10.55
C ASN A 246 -6.77 -15.12 10.37
N GLY A 247 -5.89 -14.25 9.85
CA GLY A 247 -4.47 -14.52 9.63
C GLY A 247 -4.12 -15.38 8.41
N ARG A 248 -5.09 -15.73 7.55
CA ARG A 248 -4.79 -16.51 6.32
C ARG A 248 -3.92 -15.76 5.32
N LEU A 249 -4.02 -14.44 5.30
CA LEU A 249 -3.09 -13.55 4.60
C LEU A 249 -2.36 -12.68 5.62
N SER A 250 -1.10 -12.35 5.34
CA SER A 250 -0.26 -11.52 6.21
C SER A 250 0.24 -10.31 5.44
N SER A 251 0.23 -9.14 6.09
CA SER A 251 0.83 -7.94 5.52
C SER A 251 2.36 -8.07 5.51
N PRO A 252 3.03 -7.89 4.36
CA PRO A 252 4.46 -8.01 4.31
C PRO A 252 5.12 -6.74 4.88
N TYR A 253 6.20 -6.92 5.65
CA TYR A 253 7.05 -5.79 5.98
C TYR A 253 7.68 -5.25 4.70
N HIS A 254 7.66 -3.94 4.53
CA HIS A 254 8.26 -3.29 3.38
C HIS A 254 8.92 -1.97 3.80
N ARG A 255 9.90 -1.52 3.02
CA ARG A 255 10.70 -0.31 3.28
C ARG A 255 11.10 0.36 1.96
N VAL A 256 11.51 1.62 2.03
CA VAL A 256 12.05 2.34 0.87
C VAL A 256 13.49 2.75 1.15
N MET A 257 14.41 2.28 0.32
CA MET A 257 15.84 2.61 0.35
C MET A 257 16.16 3.67 -0.70
N MET A 258 16.82 4.75 -0.30
CA MET A 258 17.31 5.81 -1.18
C MET A 258 18.81 5.64 -1.39
N MET A 259 19.17 4.92 -2.46
CA MET A 259 20.56 4.57 -2.78
C MET A 259 21.17 5.44 -3.89
N GLY A 260 20.40 6.33 -4.52
CA GLY A 260 20.83 7.15 -5.64
C GLY A 260 20.55 8.64 -5.45
N LYS A 261 21.08 9.45 -6.38
CA LYS A 261 20.97 10.93 -6.37
C LYS A 261 19.70 11.49 -7.01
N LYS A 262 18.79 10.62 -7.44
CA LYS A 262 17.52 11.02 -8.08
C LYS A 262 16.38 10.98 -7.07
N THR A 263 15.56 12.01 -7.09
CA THR A 263 14.27 12.04 -6.39
C THR A 263 13.38 10.92 -6.89
N ARG A 264 12.78 10.18 -5.96
CA ARG A 264 11.80 9.14 -6.25
C ARG A 264 10.39 9.64 -5.95
N TYR A 265 9.46 9.26 -6.81
CA TYR A 265 8.03 9.51 -6.61
C TYR A 265 7.28 8.18 -6.60
N SER A 266 6.21 8.10 -5.82
CA SER A 266 5.25 6.99 -5.86
C SER A 266 3.87 7.43 -5.39
N THR A 267 2.84 6.70 -5.79
CA THR A 267 1.47 6.85 -5.27
C THR A 267 1.02 5.56 -4.62
N ALA A 268 0.23 5.64 -3.56
CA ALA A 268 -0.45 4.48 -2.98
C ALA A 268 -1.93 4.81 -2.73
N LEU A 269 -2.82 3.97 -3.25
CA LEU A 269 -4.23 3.96 -2.87
C LEU A 269 -4.41 2.92 -1.77
N PHE A 270 -4.85 3.34 -0.60
CA PHE A 270 -5.14 2.48 0.54
C PHE A 270 -6.66 2.32 0.69
N SER A 271 -7.19 1.11 0.57
CA SER A 271 -8.55 0.81 1.01
C SER A 271 -8.59 0.68 2.54
N VAL A 272 -9.34 1.53 3.23
CA VAL A 272 -9.41 1.58 4.70
C VAL A 272 -10.84 1.33 5.20
N PRO A 273 -11.03 0.65 6.35
CA PRO A 273 -12.37 0.52 6.93
C PRO A 273 -12.96 1.90 7.27
N LYS A 274 -14.26 2.10 7.01
CA LYS A 274 -14.99 3.31 7.41
C LYS A 274 -15.01 3.44 8.93
N THR A 275 -15.03 4.69 9.42
CA THR A 275 -15.18 4.98 10.84
C THR A 275 -16.45 4.32 11.39
N GLY A 276 -16.32 3.63 12.54
CA GLY A 276 -17.41 2.88 13.18
C GLY A 276 -17.64 1.47 12.64
N VAL A 277 -17.01 1.07 11.54
CA VAL A 277 -17.03 -0.33 11.07
C VAL A 277 -16.14 -1.17 11.96
N ILE A 278 -16.66 -2.30 12.41
CA ILE A 278 -15.90 -3.30 13.17
C ILE A 278 -15.20 -4.22 12.17
N VAL A 279 -13.88 -4.30 12.26
CA VAL A 279 -13.08 -5.31 11.58
C VAL A 279 -13.18 -6.59 12.41
N ASP A 280 -13.82 -7.61 11.84
CA ASP A 280 -14.03 -8.90 12.47
C ASP A 280 -13.89 -10.04 11.45
N SER A 281 -13.40 -11.20 11.89
CA SER A 281 -13.28 -12.38 11.04
C SER A 281 -14.63 -13.08 10.87
N PRO A 282 -15.03 -13.44 9.63
CA PRO A 282 -16.19 -14.29 9.40
C PRO A 282 -16.08 -15.63 10.11
N GLU A 283 -17.21 -16.14 10.61
CA GLU A 283 -17.26 -17.42 11.34
C GLU A 283 -16.88 -18.61 10.43
N GLU A 284 -17.03 -18.50 9.11
CA GLU A 284 -16.58 -19.51 8.14
C GLU A 284 -15.06 -19.71 8.12
N LEU A 285 -14.28 -18.77 8.65
CA LEU A 285 -12.81 -18.86 8.73
C LEU A 285 -12.31 -19.31 10.11
N ILE A 286 -13.23 -19.66 11.00
CA ILE A 286 -12.94 -20.03 12.38
C ILE A 286 -13.44 -21.45 12.63
N ASP A 287 -12.50 -22.34 12.93
CA ASP A 287 -12.77 -23.75 13.23
C ASP A 287 -11.76 -24.29 14.26
N GLU A 288 -11.80 -25.60 14.54
CA GLU A 288 -10.88 -26.23 15.51
C GLU A 288 -9.42 -26.19 15.05
N GLU A 289 -9.16 -26.23 13.74
CA GLU A 289 -7.80 -26.16 13.16
C GLU A 289 -7.30 -24.71 13.08
N HIS A 290 -8.22 -23.77 12.99
CA HIS A 290 -7.97 -22.35 12.83
C HIS A 290 -8.82 -21.52 13.79
N PRO A 291 -8.49 -21.53 15.09
CA PRO A 291 -9.21 -20.74 16.06
C PRO A 291 -9.10 -19.25 15.74
N ARG A 292 -10.02 -18.46 16.29
CA ARG A 292 -9.95 -16.99 16.21
C ARG A 292 -8.64 -16.51 16.84
N ILE A 293 -7.85 -15.74 16.09
CA ILE A 293 -6.56 -15.21 16.58
C ILE A 293 -6.56 -13.69 16.78
N PHE A 294 -7.53 -12.98 16.22
CA PHE A 294 -7.69 -11.53 16.42
C PHE A 294 -9.05 -11.22 17.06
N LYS A 295 -9.04 -10.29 18.02
CA LYS A 295 -10.27 -9.73 18.59
C LYS A 295 -10.91 -8.75 17.60
N PRO A 296 -12.25 -8.62 17.58
CA PRO A 296 -12.91 -7.56 16.80
C PRO A 296 -12.44 -6.17 17.26
N TYR A 297 -12.26 -5.23 16.33
CA TYR A 297 -11.82 -3.88 16.66
C TYR A 297 -12.31 -2.82 15.65
N GLN A 298 -12.29 -1.55 16.03
CA GLN A 298 -12.47 -0.44 15.09
C GLN A 298 -11.13 0.07 14.58
N TYR A 299 -11.05 0.34 13.28
CA TYR A 299 -9.81 0.78 12.64
C TYR A 299 -9.23 2.06 13.26
N ASP A 300 -10.08 3.02 13.65
CA ASP A 300 -9.63 4.27 14.26
C ASP A 300 -8.97 4.04 15.63
N ASP A 301 -9.44 3.06 16.42
CA ASP A 301 -8.82 2.68 17.70
C ASP A 301 -7.43 2.07 17.48
N PHE A 302 -7.28 1.26 16.42
CA PHE A 302 -5.99 0.70 16.05
C PHE A 302 -5.01 1.80 15.63
N LEU A 303 -5.43 2.76 14.82
CA LEU A 303 -4.60 3.90 14.43
C LEU A 303 -4.19 4.76 15.64
N GLN A 304 -5.10 4.99 16.58
CA GLN A 304 -4.78 5.70 17.83
C GLN A 304 -3.74 4.94 18.65
N PHE A 305 -3.91 3.62 18.82
CA PHE A 305 -2.93 2.78 19.51
C PHE A 305 -1.56 2.84 18.82
N PHE A 306 -1.51 2.77 17.49
CA PHE A 306 -0.28 2.82 16.71
C PHE A 306 0.52 4.11 16.94
N GLN A 307 -0.13 5.24 17.23
CA GLN A 307 0.53 6.50 17.57
C GLN A 307 1.11 6.56 18.98
N THR A 308 0.62 5.73 19.91
CA THR A 308 1.12 5.71 21.28
C THR A 308 2.58 5.28 21.35
N GLU A 309 3.25 5.58 22.47
CA GLU A 309 4.62 5.09 22.70
C GLU A 309 4.69 3.55 22.72
N ALA A 310 3.66 2.89 23.27
CA ALA A 310 3.55 1.44 23.26
C ALA A 310 3.40 0.89 21.83
N GLY A 311 2.52 1.46 21.02
CA GLY A 311 2.34 1.08 19.62
C GLY A 311 3.61 1.27 18.79
N ARG A 312 4.30 2.41 18.94
CA ARG A 312 5.55 2.69 18.20
C ARG A 312 6.74 1.83 18.61
N ARG A 313 6.76 1.28 19.83
CA ARG A 313 7.82 0.37 20.30
C ARG A 313 7.51 -1.11 20.07
N ALA A 314 6.27 -1.45 19.76
CA ALA A 314 5.89 -2.82 19.49
C ALA A 314 6.60 -3.34 18.24
N GLN A 315 7.07 -4.59 18.28
CA GLN A 315 7.65 -5.26 17.10
C GLN A 315 6.63 -5.34 15.95
N SER A 316 5.39 -5.75 16.29
CA SER A 316 4.22 -5.66 15.42
C SER A 316 3.11 -4.91 16.17
N PRO A 317 2.84 -3.63 15.82
CA PRO A 317 1.80 -2.86 16.46
C PRO A 317 0.41 -3.49 16.31
N PHE A 318 0.15 -4.13 15.17
CA PHE A 318 -1.12 -4.82 14.91
C PHE A 318 -1.32 -5.99 15.87
N HIS A 319 -0.33 -6.88 16.01
CA HIS A 319 -0.41 -7.99 16.96
C HIS A 319 -0.56 -7.49 18.40
N ALA A 320 0.23 -6.48 18.80
CA ALA A 320 0.14 -5.91 20.14
C ALA A 320 -1.26 -5.33 20.46
N PHE A 321 -1.99 -4.87 19.44
CA PHE A 321 -3.32 -4.29 19.59
C PHE A 321 -4.43 -5.35 19.56
N ALA A 322 -4.42 -6.21 18.54
CA ALA A 322 -5.58 -7.04 18.17
C ALA A 322 -5.42 -8.54 18.49
N ALA A 323 -4.20 -9.04 18.64
CA ALA A 323 -3.99 -10.48 18.81
C ALA A 323 -4.58 -10.99 20.14
N LEU A 324 -5.20 -12.18 20.08
CA LEU A 324 -5.61 -12.94 21.24
C LEU A 324 -4.41 -13.71 21.83
N SER A 325 -4.45 -13.97 23.13
CA SER A 325 -3.36 -14.66 23.85
C SER A 325 -2.95 -15.95 23.15
N ASN A 326 -1.65 -16.14 22.93
CA ASN A 326 -0.99 -17.26 22.22
C ASN A 326 -0.95 -17.20 20.67
N THR A 327 -1.33 -16.08 20.05
CA THR A 327 -1.12 -15.90 18.60
C THR A 327 0.38 -15.68 18.31
N PRO A 328 1.03 -16.51 17.48
CA PRO A 328 2.40 -16.29 17.04
C PRO A 328 2.53 -14.99 16.24
N LEU A 329 3.72 -14.36 16.29
CA LEU A 329 4.05 -13.16 15.51
C LEU A 329 4.29 -13.46 14.03
#